data_AF-A0A3Q0DZN0-F1
#
_entry.id   AF-A0A3Q0DZN0-F1
#
_cell.length_a   1.000
_cell.length_b   1.000
_cell.length_c   1.000
_cell.angle_alpha   90.00
_cell.angle_beta   90.00
_cell.angle_gamma   90.00
#
_symmetry.space_group_name_H-M   'P 1'
#
loop_
_entity.id
_entity.type
_entity.pdbx_description
1 polymer ?
#
loop_
_entity_poly.entity_id
_entity_poly.type
_entity_poly.pdbx_seq_one_letter_code
_entity_poly.pdbx_strand_id
1 'polypeptide(L)'
;MQKPIMAVTGDDTAATGDMPTYQIRAPTTALPQGVVMAASPGSLHSPQQLAEEATRKRELRLMKNREAAKECRRRKKEYVKCLESRVAVLEVQNKKLIEELETLKDICSPKTD
;
A
#
# COMPACT_ATOMS: atom_id res chain seq x y z
N MET A 1 2.04 39.03 1.87
CA MET A 1 2.05 37.64 2.35
C MET A 1 2.30 36.72 1.16
N GLN A 2 3.46 36.08 1.14
CA GLN A 2 3.92 35.21 0.07
C GLN A 2 3.17 33.87 0.17
N LYS A 3 2.46 33.45 -0.88
CA LYS A 3 1.91 32.08 -0.97
C LYS A 3 2.98 31.19 -1.60
N PRO A 4 3.37 30.04 -1.02
CA PRO A 4 4.23 29.11 -1.72
C PRO A 4 3.41 28.37 -2.77
N ILE A 5 3.83 28.49 -4.03
CA ILE A 5 3.37 27.64 -5.14
C ILE A 5 4.09 26.30 -4.97
N MET A 6 3.39 25.28 -4.47
CA MET A 6 3.92 23.92 -4.53
C MET A 6 3.77 23.40 -5.96
N ALA A 7 4.87 23.44 -6.70
CA ALA A 7 4.99 22.75 -7.98
C ALA A 7 4.91 21.23 -7.72
N VAL A 8 3.89 20.58 -8.27
CA VAL A 8 3.82 19.12 -8.32
C VAL A 8 4.65 18.68 -9.53
N THR A 9 5.91 18.36 -9.29
CA THR A 9 6.74 17.68 -10.30
C THR A 9 6.32 16.21 -10.31
N GLY A 10 5.41 15.88 -11.23
CA GLY A 10 5.13 14.52 -11.63
C GLY A 10 6.26 14.04 -12.54
N ASP A 11 7.34 13.54 -11.94
CA ASP A 11 8.40 12.87 -12.67
C ASP A 11 8.02 11.39 -12.90
N ASP A 12 7.26 11.14 -13.96
CA ASP A 12 7.21 9.81 -14.60
C ASP A 12 8.50 9.60 -15.40
N THR A 13 9.63 9.47 -14.70
CA THR A 13 10.85 8.92 -15.29
C THR A 13 10.81 7.41 -15.17
N ALA A 14 10.28 6.74 -16.19
CA ALA A 14 10.65 5.38 -16.52
C ALA A 14 12.13 5.35 -16.94
N ALA A 15 13.03 5.48 -15.97
CA ALA A 15 14.45 5.25 -16.16
C ALA A 15 14.68 3.74 -16.14
N THR A 16 14.87 3.18 -17.33
CA THR A 16 15.49 1.88 -17.56
C THR A 16 16.95 1.99 -17.10
N GLY A 17 17.16 1.98 -15.79
CA GLY A 17 18.47 1.97 -15.15
C GLY A 17 19.00 0.55 -15.17
N ASP A 18 19.99 0.33 -16.03
CA ASP A 18 20.89 -0.81 -16.04
C ASP A 18 21.33 -1.14 -14.61
N MET A 19 20.80 -2.22 -14.04
CA MET A 19 21.15 -2.67 -12.69
C MET A 19 22.39 -3.55 -12.80
N PRO A 20 23.54 -3.17 -12.21
CA PRO A 20 24.62 -4.13 -12.04
C PRO A 20 24.05 -5.37 -11.36
N THR A 21 24.28 -6.53 -12.00
CA THR A 21 23.97 -7.83 -11.42
C THR A 21 24.71 -7.93 -10.09
N TYR A 22 24.00 -7.66 -8.99
CA TYR A 22 24.44 -8.12 -7.68
C TYR A 22 24.35 -9.63 -7.74
N GLN A 23 25.45 -10.29 -8.09
CA GLN A 23 25.61 -11.72 -7.90
C GLN A 23 25.48 -12.00 -6.42
N ILE A 24 24.28 -12.38 -5.99
CA ILE A 24 24.10 -13.05 -4.71
C ILE A 24 24.79 -14.39 -4.88
N ARG A 25 26.02 -14.48 -4.38
CA ARG A 25 26.77 -15.73 -4.27
C ARG A 25 25.87 -16.73 -3.54
N ALA A 26 25.42 -17.75 -4.25
CA ALA A 26 24.73 -18.88 -3.64
C ALA A 26 25.64 -19.46 -2.55
N PRO A 27 25.09 -19.85 -1.37
CA PRO A 27 25.90 -20.46 -0.33
C PRO A 27 26.50 -21.77 -0.87
N THR A 28 27.82 -21.81 -0.92
CA THR A 28 28.59 -23.03 -1.17
C THR A 28 28.48 -23.92 0.07
N THR A 29 27.41 -24.70 0.16
CA THR A 29 27.40 -25.90 1.01
C THR A 29 28.01 -27.04 0.21
N ALA A 30 29.32 -27.18 0.33
CA ALA A 30 30.00 -28.43 0.05
C ALA A 30 29.55 -29.45 1.11
N LEU A 31 28.61 -30.33 0.74
CA LEU A 31 28.38 -31.58 1.44
C LEU A 31 28.32 -32.70 0.39
N PRO A 32 29.35 -33.55 0.28
CA PRO A 32 29.21 -34.85 -0.34
C PRO A 32 28.51 -35.80 0.65
N GLN A 33 28.14 -36.97 0.16
CA GLN A 33 27.40 -38.06 0.80
C GLN A 33 25.86 -37.98 0.73
N GLY A 34 25.36 -38.90 -0.08
CA GLY A 34 23.95 -39.21 -0.23
C GLY A 34 23.27 -39.50 1.11
N VAL A 35 22.10 -38.90 1.24
CA VAL A 35 21.02 -39.42 2.06
C VAL A 35 19.89 -39.70 1.10
N VAL A 36 19.63 -40.98 0.88
CA VAL A 36 18.46 -41.48 0.17
C VAL A 36 17.22 -40.96 0.89
N MET A 37 16.60 -39.89 0.36
CA MET A 37 15.25 -39.57 0.76
C MET A 37 14.37 -40.67 0.20
N ALA A 38 13.90 -41.56 1.09
CA ALA A 38 12.92 -42.58 0.77
C ALA A 38 11.75 -41.89 0.06
N ALA A 39 11.61 -42.20 -1.23
CA ALA A 39 10.54 -41.71 -2.05
C ALA A 39 9.21 -42.12 -1.39
N SER A 40 8.42 -41.14 -0.98
CA SER A 40 7.00 -41.36 -0.75
C SER A 40 6.39 -41.86 -2.07
N PRO A 41 5.58 -42.92 -2.07
CA PRO A 41 5.08 -43.52 -3.31
C PRO A 41 3.97 -42.63 -3.86
N GLY A 42 4.29 -41.85 -4.90
CA GLY A 42 3.26 -41.11 -5.64
C GLY A 42 3.75 -39.79 -6.21
N SER A 43 4.55 -39.85 -7.26
CA SER A 43 4.06 -39.43 -8.58
C SER A 43 5.25 -39.17 -9.50
N LEU A 44 5.45 -40.08 -10.44
CA LEU A 44 6.21 -39.81 -11.64
C LEU A 44 5.35 -38.88 -12.51
N HIS A 45 5.26 -37.60 -12.12
CA HIS A 45 4.48 -36.64 -12.90
C HIS A 45 5.15 -36.48 -14.26
N SER A 46 4.38 -36.76 -15.31
CA SER A 46 4.84 -36.48 -16.67
C SER A 46 5.09 -34.97 -16.82
N PRO A 47 6.00 -34.52 -17.70
CA PRO A 47 6.24 -33.10 -17.94
C PRO A 47 4.95 -32.31 -18.22
N GLN A 48 3.94 -32.97 -18.80
CA GLN A 48 2.63 -32.41 -19.05
C GLN A 48 1.83 -32.14 -17.76
N GLN A 49 1.84 -33.07 -16.79
CA GLN A 49 1.16 -32.89 -15.51
C GLN A 49 1.76 -31.75 -14.68
N LEU A 50 3.09 -31.58 -14.73
CA LEU A 50 3.76 -30.45 -14.09
C LEU A 50 3.35 -29.10 -14.72
N ALA A 51 3.17 -29.06 -16.04
CA ALA A 51 2.71 -27.85 -16.74
C ALA A 51 1.25 -27.52 -16.40
N GLU A 52 0.38 -28.53 -16.28
CA GLU A 52 -1.02 -28.35 -15.86
C GLU A 52 -1.11 -27.86 -14.42
N GLU A 53 -0.31 -28.42 -13.50
CA GLU A 53 -0.26 -27.97 -12.10
C GLU A 53 0.26 -26.53 -12.00
N ALA A 54 1.31 -26.18 -12.75
CA ALA A 54 1.82 -24.82 -12.82
C ALA A 54 0.75 -23.82 -13.31
N THR A 55 -0.06 -24.24 -14.29
CA THR A 55 -1.18 -23.45 -14.82
C THR A 55 -2.26 -23.24 -13.76
N ARG A 56 -2.72 -24.29 -13.09
CA ARG A 56 -3.69 -24.19 -11.98
C ARG A 56 -3.19 -23.28 -10.86
N LYS A 57 -1.91 -23.39 -10.50
CA LYS A 57 -1.28 -22.52 -9.48
C LYS A 57 -1.25 -21.06 -9.94
N ARG A 58 -1.02 -20.80 -11.24
CA ARG A 58 -1.06 -19.44 -11.81
C ARG A 58 -2.46 -18.87 -11.78
N GLU A 59 -3.47 -19.64 -12.15
CA GLU A 59 -4.89 -19.23 -12.11
C GLU A 59 -5.30 -18.84 -10.70
N LEU A 60 -4.96 -19.65 -9.69
CA LEU A 60 -5.25 -19.33 -8.30
C LEU A 60 -4.59 -18.03 -7.84
N ARG A 61 -3.33 -17.78 -8.25
CA ARG A 61 -2.63 -16.51 -7.95
C ARG A 61 -3.35 -15.33 -8.59
N LEU A 62 -3.78 -15.46 -9.85
CA LEU A 62 -4.50 -14.40 -10.56
C LEU A 62 -5.85 -14.09 -9.90
N MET A 63 -6.58 -15.12 -9.47
CA MET A 63 -7.85 -14.94 -8.74
C MET A 63 -7.65 -14.19 -7.41
N LYS A 64 -6.67 -14.60 -6.60
CA LYS A 64 -6.33 -13.92 -5.34
C LYS A 64 -5.86 -12.47 -5.58
N ASN A 65 -5.03 -12.24 -6.59
CA ASN A 65 -4.58 -10.88 -6.92
C ASN A 65 -5.75 -10.00 -7.39
N ARG A 66 -6.69 -10.55 -8.15
CA ARG A 66 -7.90 -9.85 -8.58
C ARG A 66 -8.74 -9.39 -7.39
N GLU A 67 -8.92 -10.25 -6.40
CA GLU A 67 -9.61 -9.91 -5.16
C GLU A 67 -8.85 -8.85 -4.35
N ALA A 68 -7.55 -9.03 -4.17
CA ALA A 68 -6.71 -8.06 -3.47
C ALA A 68 -6.75 -6.67 -4.13
N ALA A 69 -6.72 -6.59 -5.47
CA ALA A 69 -6.80 -5.33 -6.20
C ALA A 69 -8.19 -4.68 -6.06
N LYS A 70 -9.28 -5.46 -6.07
CA LYS A 70 -10.64 -4.96 -5.80
C LYS A 70 -10.72 -4.37 -4.39
N GLU A 71 -10.22 -5.10 -3.39
CA GLU A 71 -10.25 -4.70 -2.00
C GLU A 71 -9.38 -3.46 -1.73
N CYS A 72 -8.18 -3.40 -2.31
CA CYS A 72 -7.30 -2.24 -2.24
C CYS A 72 -8.00 -0.97 -2.76
N ARG A 73 -8.67 -1.07 -3.92
CA ARG A 73 -9.46 0.05 -4.48
C ARG A 73 -10.64 0.43 -3.59
N ARG A 74 -11.36 -0.55 -3.03
CA ARG A 74 -12.48 -0.33 -2.11
C ARG A 74 -12.02 0.44 -0.86
N ARG A 75 -10.96 -0.03 -0.20
CA ARG A 75 -10.38 0.62 0.98
C ARG A 75 -9.91 2.04 0.69
N LYS A 76 -9.25 2.27 -0.44
CA LYS A 76 -8.83 3.62 -0.84
C LYS A 76 -10.05 4.55 -1.00
N LYS A 77 -11.12 4.08 -1.65
CA LYS A 77 -12.36 4.85 -1.81
C LYS A 77 -13.00 5.18 -0.46
N GLU A 78 -13.03 4.23 0.47
CA GLU A 78 -13.58 4.43 1.82
C GLU A 78 -12.72 5.35 2.67
N TYR A 79 -11.40 5.24 2.57
CA TYR A 79 -10.47 6.12 3.26
C TYR A 79 -10.67 7.58 2.85
N VAL A 80 -10.79 7.85 1.54
CA VAL A 80 -11.09 9.20 1.03
C VAL A 80 -12.42 9.72 1.60
N LYS A 81 -13.49 8.91 1.56
CA LYS A 81 -14.79 9.31 2.14
C LYS A 81 -14.71 9.62 3.64
N CYS A 82 -13.94 8.83 4.37
CA CYS A 82 -13.74 9.03 5.80
C CYS A 82 -12.97 10.33 6.07
N LEU A 83 -11.95 10.63 5.26
CA LEU A 83 -11.23 11.91 5.35
C LEU A 83 -12.14 13.09 5.03
N GLU A 84 -12.95 13.02 3.97
CA GLU A 84 -13.93 14.06 3.62
C GLU A 84 -14.91 14.30 4.78
N SER A 85 -15.44 13.22 5.37
CA SER A 85 -16.34 13.29 6.52
C SER A 85 -15.65 13.90 7.75
N ARG A 86 -14.40 13.50 8.01
CA ARG A 86 -13.61 14.05 9.12
C ARG A 86 -13.30 15.52 8.93
N VAL A 87 -12.98 15.96 7.70
CA VAL A 87 -12.78 17.37 7.36
C VAL A 87 -14.06 18.16 7.65
N ALA A 88 -15.22 17.70 7.19
CA ALA A 88 -16.50 18.38 7.45
C ALA A 88 -16.80 18.51 8.96
N VAL A 89 -16.56 17.46 9.76
CA VAL A 89 -16.72 17.52 11.21
C VAL A 89 -15.76 18.54 11.83
N LEU A 90 -14.51 18.54 11.41
CA LEU A 90 -13.49 19.47 11.93
C LEU A 90 -13.80 20.91 11.55
N GLU A 91 -14.34 21.18 10.35
CA GLU A 91 -14.77 22.51 9.92
C GLU A 91 -15.91 23.03 10.81
N VAL A 92 -16.91 22.19 11.09
CA VAL A 92 -18.02 22.55 11.99
C VAL A 92 -17.51 22.82 13.41
N GLN A 93 -16.64 21.95 13.93
CA GLN A 93 -16.04 22.14 15.26
C GLN A 93 -15.21 23.41 15.33
N ASN A 94 -14.39 23.70 14.32
CA ASN A 94 -13.55 24.89 14.28
C ASN A 94 -14.40 26.16 14.27
N LYS A 95 -15.46 26.19 13.45
CA LYS A 95 -16.40 27.31 13.42
C LYS A 95 -17.03 27.58 14.79
N LYS A 96 -17.52 26.53 15.46
CA LYS A 96 -18.11 26.65 16.80
C LYS A 96 -17.12 27.22 17.82
N LEU A 97 -15.87 26.75 17.79
CA LEU A 97 -14.82 27.25 18.69
C LEU A 97 -14.48 28.73 18.41
N ILE A 98 -14.48 29.16 17.15
CA ILE A 98 -14.28 30.57 16.80
C ILE A 98 -15.41 31.43 17.37
N GLU A 99 -16.67 31.03 17.17
CA GLU A 99 -17.84 31.75 17.69
C GLU A 99 -17.81 31.84 19.23
N GLU A 100 -17.43 30.77 19.92
CA GLU A 100 -17.26 30.76 21.38
C GLU A 100 -16.14 31.72 21.83
N LEU A 101 -15.01 31.75 21.12
CA LEU A 101 -13.92 32.68 21.42
C LEU A 101 -14.28 34.14 21.16
N GLU A 102 -15.03 34.44 20.10
CA GLU A 102 -15.53 35.79 19.83
C GLU A 102 -16.51 36.24 20.93
N THR A 103 -17.47 35.39 21.29
CA THR A 103 -18.43 35.65 22.37
C THR A 103 -17.72 35.94 23.69
N LEU A 104 -16.70 35.15 24.04
CA LEU A 104 -15.93 35.36 25.26
C LEU A 104 -15.10 36.66 25.21
N LYS A 105 -14.50 37.00 24.06
CA LYS A 105 -13.79 38.27 23.89
C LYS A 105 -14.70 39.47 24.03
N ASP A 106 -15.92 39.40 23.48
CA ASP A 106 -16.89 40.48 23.55
C ASP A 106 -17.30 40.73 25.02
N ILE A 107 -17.55 39.66 25.79
CA ILE A 107 -17.90 39.77 27.22
C ILE A 107 -16.71 40.27 28.06
N CYS A 108 -15.48 39.84 27.73
CA CYS A 108 -14.28 40.25 28.45
C CYS A 108 -13.68 41.58 27.99
N SER A 109 -14.24 42.23 26.96
CA SER A 109 -13.79 43.55 26.53
C SER A 109 -14.15 44.58 27.61
N PRO A 110 -13.16 45.25 28.24
CA PRO A 110 -13.46 46.27 29.22
C PRO A 110 -14.14 47.45 28.51
N LYS A 111 -15.23 47.96 29.07
CA LYS A 111 -15.72 49.31 28.76
C LYS A 111 -14.62 50.28 29.20
N THR A 112 -13.71 50.61 28.29
CA THR A 112 -12.94 51.84 28.42
C THR A 112 -13.91 52.97 28.09
N ASP A 113 -14.38 53.64 29.14
CA ASP A 113 -14.97 54.99 29.10
C ASP A 113 -14.05 55.98 28.37
#